data_AF-A0A810NPE5-F1
#
_entry.id   AF-A0A810NPE5-F1
#
_cell.length_a   1.000
_cell.length_b   1.000
_cell.length_c   1.000
_cell.angle_alpha   90.00
_cell.angle_beta   90.00
_cell.angle_gamma   90.00
#
_symmetry.space_group_name_H-M   'P 1'
#
loop_
_entity.id
_entity.type
_entity.pdbx_description
1 polymer ?
#
loop_
_entity_poly.entity_id
_entity_poly.type
_entity_poly.pdbx_seq_one_letter_code
_entity_poly.pdbx_strand_id
1 'polypeptide(L)'
;MTGWLACLHLLAGTLAMTGRSADGAVLLGAVQGLGGRAGYALDPKNPFDSPRNVKAVRSRLTPADYARAHAAGLRMNHRDLGTFIAGL
;
A
#
# COMPACT_ATOMS: atom_id res chain seq x y z
N MET A 1 11.44 -2.79 13.65
CA MET A 1 12.04 -2.78 12.30
C MET A 1 10.95 -2.42 11.29
N THR A 2 11.05 -1.28 10.59
CA THR A 2 10.01 -0.79 9.66
C THR A 2 10.39 -0.95 8.18
N GLY A 3 11.55 -1.52 7.85
CA GLY A 3 12.03 -1.68 6.47
C GLY A 3 11.08 -2.46 5.56
N TRP A 4 10.34 -3.43 6.10
CA TRP A 4 9.34 -4.19 5.34
C TRP A 4 8.14 -3.32 4.88
N LEU A 5 7.79 -2.26 5.61
CA LEU A 5 6.73 -1.33 5.19
C LEU A 5 7.13 -0.53 3.93
N ALA A 6 8.41 -0.19 3.81
CA ALA A 6 8.95 0.42 2.60
C ALA A 6 8.91 -0.55 1.42
N CYS A 7 9.25 -1.83 1.64
CA CYS A 7 9.14 -2.87 0.61
C CYS A 7 7.69 -3.04 0.12
N LEU A 8 6.71 -3.03 1.02
CA LEU A 8 5.28 -3.11 0.64
C LEU A 8 4.82 -1.89 -0.14
N HIS A 9 5.28 -0.70 0.23
CA HIS A 9 4.97 0.50 -0.52
C HIS A 9 5.55 0.48 -1.94
N LEU A 10 6.77 -0.06 -2.11
CA LEU A 10 7.38 -0.27 -3.42
C LEU A 10 6.62 -1.33 -4.23
N LEU A 11 6.24 -2.44 -3.60
CA LEU A 11 5.42 -3.48 -4.22
C LEU A 11 4.07 -2.93 -4.69
N ALA A 12 3.43 -2.07 -3.90
CA ALA A 12 2.18 -1.42 -4.27
C ALA A 12 2.31 -0.62 -5.58
N GLY A 13 3.38 0.19 -5.69
CA GLY A 13 3.67 0.93 -6.93
C GLY A 13 3.96 0.00 -8.11
N THR A 14 4.70 -1.08 -7.88
CA THR A 14 5.04 -2.08 -8.90
C THR A 14 3.79 -2.77 -9.46
N LEU A 15 2.93 -3.26 -8.57
CA LEU A 15 1.63 -3.86 -8.94
C LEU A 15 0.78 -2.90 -9.76
N ALA A 16 0.71 -1.64 -9.34
CA ALA A 16 -0.04 -0.63 -10.10
C ALA A 16 0.53 -0.42 -11.52
N MET A 17 1.86 -0.36 -11.66
CA MET A 17 2.51 -0.25 -12.97
C MET A 17 2.23 -1.45 -13.87
N THR A 18 2.08 -2.65 -13.31
CA THR A 18 1.75 -3.89 -14.04
C THR A 18 0.24 -4.16 -14.17
N GLY A 19 -0.62 -3.17 -13.90
CA GLY A 19 -2.08 -3.26 -14.12
C GLY A 19 -2.90 -3.77 -12.93
N ARG A 20 -2.26 -4.01 -11.79
CA ARG A 20 -2.88 -4.50 -10.54
C ARG A 20 -3.04 -3.40 -9.52
N SER A 21 -3.61 -2.27 -9.94
CA SER A 21 -3.72 -1.07 -9.09
C SER A 21 -4.62 -1.28 -7.87
N ALA A 22 -5.63 -2.15 -7.95
CA ALA A 22 -6.47 -2.49 -6.79
C ALA A 22 -5.65 -3.17 -5.68
N ASP A 23 -4.79 -4.13 -6.04
CA ASP A 23 -3.90 -4.79 -5.10
C ASP A 23 -2.89 -3.81 -4.51
N GLY A 24 -2.36 -2.91 -5.34
CA GLY A 24 -1.53 -1.80 -4.88
C GLY A 24 -2.24 -0.90 -3.86
N ALA A 25 -3.52 -0.59 -4.06
CA ALA A 25 -4.30 0.20 -3.12
C ALA A 25 -4.51 -0.53 -1.77
N VAL A 26 -4.73 -1.85 -1.80
CA VAL A 26 -4.77 -2.68 -0.58
C VAL A 26 -3.45 -2.57 0.18
N LEU A 27 -2.30 -2.73 -0.50
CA LEU A 27 -1.00 -2.64 0.16
C LEU A 27 -0.72 -1.25 0.75
N LEU A 28 -1.10 -0.16 0.06
CA LEU A 28 -0.98 1.20 0.63
C LEU A 28 -1.81 1.37 1.90
N GLY A 29 -3.04 0.83 1.92
CA GLY A 29 -3.88 0.83 3.12
C GLY A 29 -3.26 0.04 4.26
N ALA A 30 -2.75 -1.17 3.99
CA ALA A 30 -2.10 -2.01 4.99
C ALA A 30 -0.86 -1.34 5.59
N VAL A 31 -0.05 -0.69 4.75
CA VAL A 31 1.11 0.08 5.16
C VAL A 31 0.71 1.26 6.06
N GLN A 32 -0.35 1.99 5.72
CA GLN A 32 -0.87 3.06 6.58
C GLN A 32 -1.36 2.51 7.93
N GLY A 33 -2.16 1.45 7.92
CA GLY A 33 -2.78 0.91 9.14
C GLY A 33 -1.77 0.28 10.09
N LEU A 34 -0.85 -0.55 9.57
CA LEU A 34 0.20 -1.19 10.37
C LEU A 34 1.30 -0.20 10.75
N GLY A 35 1.68 0.70 9.83
CA GLY A 35 2.65 1.76 10.10
C GLY A 35 2.16 2.73 11.18
N GLY A 36 0.92 3.21 11.08
CA GLY A 36 0.33 4.12 12.07
C GLY A 36 0.29 3.52 13.49
N ARG A 37 -0.06 2.24 13.62
CA ARG A 37 -0.02 1.50 14.90
C ARG A 37 1.39 1.38 15.49
N ALA A 38 2.42 1.43 14.65
CA ALA A 38 3.82 1.34 15.04
C ALA A 38 4.52 2.72 15.17
N GLY A 39 3.79 3.84 15.06
CA GLY A 39 4.37 5.19 15.07
C GLY A 39 5.19 5.52 13.81
N TYR A 40 4.97 4.79 12.72
CA TYR A 40 5.68 4.96 11.45
C TYR A 40 4.85 5.77 10.45
N ALA A 41 5.43 6.87 9.99
CA ALA A 41 4.95 7.63 8.84
C ALA A 41 6.00 7.54 7.72
N LEU A 42 5.56 7.19 6.51
CA LEU A 42 6.43 7.10 5.32
C LEU A 42 6.91 8.47 4.83
N ASP A 43 6.09 9.49 5.03
CA ASP A 43 6.22 10.79 4.38
C ASP A 43 7.51 11.58 4.72
N PRO A 44 8.15 11.47 5.90
CA PRO A 44 9.36 12.25 6.16
C PRO A 44 10.66 11.68 5.57
N LYS A 45 10.71 10.38 5.22
CA LYS A 45 12.00 9.67 4.97
C LYS A 45 12.19 9.15 3.54
N ASN A 46 11.16 9.18 2.68
CA ASN A 46 11.28 8.84 1.26
C ASN A 46 10.41 9.76 0.37
N PRO A 47 10.90 10.98 0.08
CA PRO A 47 10.11 12.01 -0.60
C PRO A 47 9.91 11.78 -2.10
N PHE A 48 10.68 10.87 -2.74
CA PHE A 48 10.62 10.68 -4.19
C PHE A 48 9.85 9.42 -4.61
N ASP A 49 10.11 8.26 -3.98
CA ASP A 49 9.43 7.03 -4.39
C ASP A 49 8.00 6.97 -3.87
N SER A 50 7.74 7.55 -2.70
CA SER A 50 6.41 7.49 -2.07
C SER A 50 5.35 8.20 -2.94
N PRO A 51 5.53 9.46 -3.39
CA PRO A 51 4.55 10.12 -4.27
C PRO A 51 4.38 9.43 -5.63
N ARG A 52 5.48 8.92 -6.22
CA ARG A 52 5.44 8.20 -7.50
C ARG A 52 4.56 6.94 -7.40
N ASN A 53 4.78 6.13 -6.37
CA ASN A 53 4.05 4.88 -6.17
C ASN A 53 2.56 5.13 -5.86
N VAL A 54 2.26 6.12 -5.02
CA VAL A 54 0.87 6.53 -4.74
C VAL A 54 0.18 7.03 -6.01
N LYS A 55 0.85 7.86 -6.82
CA LYS A 55 0.33 8.33 -8.11
C LYS A 55 0.06 7.17 -9.06
N ALA A 56 0.98 6.20 -9.17
CA ALA A 56 0.80 5.03 -10.02
C ALA A 56 -0.47 4.24 -9.63
N VAL A 57 -0.65 3.96 -8.32
CA VAL A 57 -1.84 3.28 -7.79
C VAL A 57 -3.12 4.05 -8.11
N ARG A 58 -3.16 5.35 -7.78
CA ARG A 58 -4.37 6.16 -7.92
C ARG A 58 -4.76 6.43 -9.38
N SER A 59 -3.78 6.54 -10.29
CA SER A 59 -4.03 6.95 -11.68
C SER A 59 -4.90 5.99 -12.50
N ARG A 60 -5.03 4.73 -12.06
CA ARG A 60 -5.77 3.67 -12.77
C ARG A 60 -7.04 3.23 -12.04
N LEU A 61 -7.42 3.91 -10.96
CA LEU A 61 -8.62 3.59 -10.18
C LEU A 61 -9.55 4.79 -10.15
N THR A 62 -10.85 4.51 -10.13
CA THR A 62 -11.82 5.54 -9.71
C THR A 62 -11.57 5.88 -8.23
N PRO A 63 -11.96 7.08 -7.76
CA PRO A 63 -11.85 7.43 -6.35
C PRO A 63 -12.55 6.42 -5.42
N ALA A 64 -13.69 5.88 -5.85
CA ALA A 64 -14.46 4.89 -5.10
C ALA A 64 -13.74 3.53 -5.01
N ASP A 65 -13.16 3.05 -6.11
CA ASP A 65 -12.42 1.78 -6.12
C ASP A 65 -11.14 1.86 -5.31
N TYR A 66 -10.41 2.98 -5.40
CA TYR A 66 -9.28 3.25 -4.54
C TYR A 66 -9.70 3.24 -3.07
N ALA A 67 -10.75 3.99 -2.70
CA ALA A 67 -11.21 4.08 -1.31
C ALA A 67 -11.60 2.71 -0.76
N ARG A 68 -12.32 1.89 -1.55
CA ARG A 68 -12.73 0.53 -1.15
C ARG A 68 -11.52 -0.38 -0.91
N ALA A 69 -10.62 -0.48 -1.89
CA ALA A 69 -9.45 -1.35 -1.81
C ALA A 69 -8.50 -0.91 -0.69
N HIS A 70 -8.24 0.39 -0.58
CA HIS A 70 -7.43 0.96 0.48
C HIS A 70 -8.02 0.73 1.87
N ALA A 71 -9.34 0.88 2.03
CA ALA A 71 -10.01 0.62 3.30
C ALA A 71 -10.00 -0.87 3.70
N ALA A 72 -9.91 -1.79 2.72
CA ALA A 72 -9.70 -3.21 3.01
C ALA A 72 -8.30 -3.44 3.62
N GLY A 73 -7.26 -2.89 2.98
CA GLY A 73 -5.89 -2.95 3.49
C GLY A 73 -5.72 -2.31 4.86
N LEU A 74 -6.33 -1.15 5.09
CA LEU A 74 -6.23 -0.38 6.33
C LEU A 74 -6.62 -1.19 7.58
N ARG A 75 -7.54 -2.14 7.43
CA ARG A 75 -8.06 -2.97 8.53
C ARG A 75 -7.27 -4.25 8.77
N MET A 76 -6.33 -4.59 7.88
CA MET A 76 -5.58 -5.84 7.96
C MET A 76 -4.68 -5.89 9.21
N ASN A 77 -4.56 -7.08 9.79
CA ASN A 77 -3.48 -7.43 10.70
C ASN A 77 -2.32 -8.11 9.92
N HIS A 78 -1.25 -8.49 10.62
CA HIS A 78 -0.09 -9.14 9.99
C HIS A 78 -0.43 -10.48 9.29
N ARG A 79 -1.39 -11.24 9.83
CA ARG A 79 -1.83 -12.51 9.24
C ARG A 79 -2.62 -12.27 7.95
N ASP A 80 -3.57 -11.32 7.96
CA ASP A 80 -4.35 -10.98 6.77
C ASP A 80 -3.46 -10.51 5.63
N LEU A 81 -2.47 -9.67 5.95
CA LEU A 81 -1.48 -9.19 5.00
C LEU A 81 -0.60 -10.33 4.47
N GLY A 82 -0.18 -11.27 5.32
CA GLY A 82 0.58 -12.44 4.89
C GLY A 82 -0.20 -13.31 3.90
N THR A 83 -1.48 -13.58 4.18
CA THR A 83 -2.38 -14.31 3.27
C THR A 83 -2.56 -13.54 1.96
N PHE A 84 -2.77 -12.23 2.02
CA PHE A 84 -2.92 -11.39 0.84
C PHE A 84 -1.69 -11.45 -0.07
N ILE A 85 -0.48 -11.29 0.49
CA ILE A 85 0.77 -11.35 -0.26
C ILE A 85 1.01 -12.72 -0.88
N ALA A 86 0.67 -13.80 -0.17
CA ALA A 86 0.80 -15.16 -0.69
C ALA A 86 -0.16 -15.45 -1.87
N GLY A 87 -1.22 -14.66 -2.02
CA GLY A 87 -2.17 -14.73 -3.14
C GLY A 87 -1.93 -13.69 -4.23
N LEU A 88 -0.88 -12.87 -4.14
CA LEU A 88 -0.50 -11.93 -5.20
C LEU A 88 0.13 -12.69 -6.37
#